data_AF-A0A1H8YBI8-F1
#
_entry.id   AF-A0A1H8YBI8-F1
#
_cell.length_a   1.000
_cell.length_b   1.000
_cell.length_c   1.000
_cell.angle_alpha   90.00
_cell.angle_beta   90.00
_cell.angle_gamma   90.00
#
_symmetry.space_group_name_H-M   'P 1'
#
loop_
_entity.id
_entity.type
_entity.pdbx_description
1 polymer ?
#
loop_
_entity_poly.entity_id
_entity_poly.type
_entity_poly.pdbx_seq_one_letter_code
_entity_poly.pdbx_strand_id
1 'polypeptide(L)'
;MIRRNLLLFSMAILPSTVLACDPNENCRRCLISAFGNCIKEGNDPICEARKKTCQIIPQLVDTPGSPFGPGGIAASGGPVPLRVLKTCAENITSCPSAVVAQLSYEAVRPIVDSYRAHLSAQANGKWKSLPKDFIDAVKSYYLNVNLDNVRYAENIYTIHGQAITIGDEIFIPSNMDLGQPDGKRLMLHELQHVVQYQRRGGPDPFLAEYIAKSIGKIAERRSFNVHDYIDLENEANKKAEEVYNSVRAFQPQTISRPSVGGGVAKYYNPQIQNRTIDACIKSNRFSENTGTQCTKSAQQHIADAFCANQGRSTAIDWTDTFTGVFQRSVKYVNDQPGSSTGQWRNDDRGGAIFTSISCS
;
A
#
# COMPACT_ATOMS: atom_id res chain seq x y z
N MET A 1 -36.24 23.33 34.93
CA MET A 1 -35.37 22.13 34.94
C MET A 1 -34.65 22.03 33.61
N ILE A 2 -33.37 22.37 33.54
CA ILE A 2 -32.52 22.18 32.34
C ILE A 2 -31.27 21.45 32.83
N ARG A 3 -31.09 20.19 32.44
CA ARG A 3 -29.86 19.43 32.70
C ARG A 3 -28.93 19.58 31.51
N ARG A 4 -27.81 20.27 31.71
CA ARG A 4 -26.65 20.27 30.80
C ARG A 4 -25.87 18.97 30.99
N ASN A 5 -25.75 18.17 29.93
CA ASN A 5 -24.80 17.06 29.86
C ASN A 5 -23.45 17.60 29.36
N LEU A 6 -22.44 17.54 30.23
CA LEU A 6 -21.05 17.83 29.89
C LEU A 6 -20.41 16.53 29.40
N LEU A 7 -20.03 16.47 28.11
CA LEU A 7 -19.23 15.40 27.54
C LEU A 7 -17.74 15.71 27.79
N LEU A 8 -17.13 14.97 28.72
CA LEU A 8 -15.69 14.96 28.94
C LEU A 8 -15.02 14.05 27.90
N PHE A 9 -14.23 14.64 27.02
CA PHE A 9 -13.28 13.93 26.16
C PHE A 9 -12.11 13.44 27.02
N SER A 10 -12.06 12.14 27.32
CA SER A 10 -10.86 11.49 27.86
C SER A 10 -9.83 11.34 26.74
N MET A 11 -8.81 12.20 26.73
CA MET A 11 -7.55 11.89 26.05
C MET A 11 -6.91 10.70 26.76
N ALA A 12 -6.69 9.60 26.03
CA ALA A 12 -5.86 8.50 26.51
C ALA A 12 -4.44 9.01 26.69
N ILE A 13 -4.04 9.24 27.95
CA ILE A 13 -2.66 9.50 28.34
C ILE A 13 -1.90 8.19 28.08
N LEU A 14 -1.08 8.15 27.03
CA LEU A 14 -0.09 7.08 26.87
C LEU A 14 0.82 7.12 28.11
N PRO A 15 1.02 5.99 28.82
CA PRO A 15 1.86 5.99 30.01
C PRO A 15 3.28 6.41 29.62
N SER A 16 3.86 7.34 30.39
CA SER A 16 5.20 7.92 30.19
C SER A 16 6.33 6.88 30.15
N THR A 17 6.03 5.62 30.48
CA THR A 17 6.94 4.47 30.40
C THR A 17 7.19 3.96 28.98
N VAL A 18 6.39 4.37 27.99
CA VAL A 18 6.64 3.99 26.58
C VAL A 18 7.81 4.78 25.97
N LEU A 19 8.26 5.85 26.63
CA LEU A 19 9.32 6.75 26.17
C LEU A 19 10.60 6.71 27.02
N ALA A 20 10.64 5.95 28.12
CA ALA A 20 11.86 5.80 28.91
C ALA A 20 12.80 4.79 28.22
N CYS A 21 13.95 5.27 27.74
CA CYS A 21 14.99 4.41 27.17
C CYS A 21 15.62 3.57 28.29
N ASP A 22 15.38 2.25 28.30
CA ASP A 22 16.04 1.33 29.24
C ASP A 22 17.12 0.51 28.50
N PRO A 23 18.43 0.77 28.72
CA PRO A 23 19.50 -0.01 28.10
C PRO A 23 19.55 -1.47 28.58
N ASN A 24 18.82 -1.80 29.64
CA ASN A 24 18.68 -3.15 30.20
C ASN A 24 17.33 -3.78 29.87
N GLU A 25 16.55 -3.20 28.94
CA GLU A 25 15.23 -3.72 28.61
C GLU A 25 15.29 -5.22 28.23
N ASN A 26 14.38 -6.00 28.82
CA ASN A 26 14.24 -7.41 28.49
C ASN A 26 13.43 -7.55 27.20
N CYS A 27 14.13 -7.70 26.09
CA CYS A 27 13.51 -7.80 24.76
C CYS A 27 13.01 -9.20 24.43
N ARG A 28 13.08 -10.16 25.35
CA ARG A 28 12.44 -11.46 25.16
C ARG A 28 10.93 -11.27 25.23
N ARG A 29 10.27 -11.45 24.09
CA ARG A 29 8.80 -11.53 24.04
C ARG A 29 8.37 -12.76 23.28
N CYS A 30 7.10 -13.08 23.45
CA CYS A 30 6.48 -14.06 22.60
C CYS A 30 6.30 -13.52 21.18
N LEU A 31 7.03 -14.08 20.22
CA LEU A 31 6.93 -13.69 18.81
C LEU A 31 5.71 -14.36 18.14
N ILE A 32 5.30 -15.53 18.65
CA ILE A 32 4.15 -16.31 18.14
C ILE A 32 3.38 -16.89 19.33
N SER A 33 2.12 -16.50 19.51
CA SER A 33 1.23 -17.00 20.55
C SER A 33 0.01 -17.71 19.95
N ALA A 34 -0.41 -18.83 20.53
CA ALA A 34 -1.73 -19.41 20.27
C ALA A 34 -2.36 -19.90 21.56
N PHE A 35 -3.67 -19.68 21.70
CA PHE A 35 -4.47 -20.09 22.87
C PHE A 35 -3.90 -19.59 24.21
N GLY A 36 -3.35 -18.36 24.22
CA GLY A 36 -2.78 -17.77 25.43
C GLY A 36 -1.40 -18.31 25.82
N ASN A 37 -0.87 -19.28 25.07
CA ASN A 37 0.45 -19.86 25.32
C ASN A 37 1.47 -19.36 24.29
N CYS A 38 2.67 -19.05 24.78
CA CYS A 38 3.75 -18.67 23.88
C CYS A 38 4.32 -19.89 23.16
N ILE A 39 4.23 -19.91 21.83
CA ILE A 39 4.78 -20.98 20.99
C ILE A 39 6.26 -20.73 20.71
N LYS A 40 6.66 -19.47 20.53
CA LYS A 40 8.04 -19.11 20.22
C LYS A 40 8.44 -17.81 20.91
N GLU A 41 9.36 -17.91 21.86
CA GLU A 41 10.07 -16.75 22.39
C GLU A 41 11.18 -16.34 21.43
N GLY A 42 11.41 -15.04 21.35
CA GLY A 42 12.59 -14.51 20.70
C GLY A 42 12.76 -13.05 21.07
N ASN A 43 13.88 -12.49 20.66
CA ASN A 43 14.14 -11.09 20.89
C ASN A 43 13.27 -10.27 19.95
N ASP A 44 12.45 -9.40 20.51
CA ASP A 44 11.69 -8.41 19.75
C ASP A 44 12.66 -7.49 19.02
N PRO A 45 12.68 -7.49 17.67
CA PRO A 45 13.60 -6.64 16.93
C PRO A 45 13.38 -5.15 17.21
N ILE A 46 12.16 -4.72 17.55
CA ILE A 46 11.87 -3.32 17.90
C ILE A 46 12.45 -2.99 19.27
N CYS A 47 12.26 -3.86 20.26
CA CYS A 47 12.87 -3.69 21.57
C CYS A 47 14.39 -3.73 21.50
N GLU A 48 14.99 -4.68 20.76
CA GLU A 48 16.44 -4.78 20.62
C GLU A 48 17.05 -3.56 19.95
N ALA A 49 16.35 -2.99 18.95
CA ALA A 49 16.77 -1.74 18.33
C ALA A 49 16.68 -0.56 19.31
N ARG A 50 15.61 -0.47 20.11
CA ARG A 50 15.48 0.53 21.17
C ARG A 50 16.58 0.38 22.23
N LYS A 51 16.78 -0.84 22.75
CA LYS A 51 17.83 -1.20 23.70
C LYS A 51 19.21 -0.81 23.20
N LYS A 52 19.55 -1.16 21.94
CA LYS A 52 20.80 -0.75 21.29
C LYS A 52 20.90 0.77 21.17
N THR A 53 19.82 1.45 20.78
CA THR A 53 19.79 2.92 20.69
C THR A 53 20.07 3.56 22.06
N CYS A 54 19.54 2.99 23.16
CA CYS A 54 19.82 3.45 24.52
C CYS A 54 21.29 3.23 24.93
N GLN A 55 21.96 2.22 24.37
CA GLN A 55 23.37 1.91 24.65
C GLN A 55 24.35 2.73 23.77
N ILE A 56 23.90 3.23 22.61
CA ILE A 56 24.72 3.94 21.62
C ILE A 56 24.74 5.46 21.85
N ILE A 57 24.17 5.97 22.95
CA ILE A 57 24.36 7.38 23.33
C ILE A 57 25.66 7.55 24.15
N PRO A 58 26.82 7.65 23.49
CA PRO A 58 27.80 8.69 23.80
C PRO A 58 27.80 9.76 22.70
N GLN A 59 28.26 10.97 23.04
CA GLN A 59 28.27 12.19 22.22
C GLN A 59 28.60 11.92 20.73
N LEU A 60 27.65 12.22 19.83
CA LEU A 60 27.89 12.26 18.38
C LEU A 60 28.93 13.34 18.08
N VAL A 61 30.10 12.90 17.61
CA VAL A 61 31.28 13.72 17.27
C VAL A 61 31.15 14.22 15.82
N ASP A 62 31.37 15.52 15.65
CA ASP A 62 31.52 16.21 14.36
C ASP A 62 32.66 15.57 13.53
N THR A 63 32.34 14.91 12.40
CA THR A 63 33.34 14.52 11.39
C THR A 63 33.32 15.51 10.21
N PRO A 64 34.39 16.29 9.98
CA PRO A 64 34.52 17.16 8.81
C PRO A 64 34.66 16.35 7.50
N GLY A 65 33.86 16.68 6.49
CA GLY A 65 33.92 16.08 5.14
C GLY A 65 32.63 15.39 4.65
N SER A 66 31.56 15.41 5.45
CA SER A 66 30.27 14.83 5.07
C SER A 66 29.47 15.76 4.11
N PRO A 67 28.49 15.24 3.35
CA PRO A 67 27.69 16.00 2.38
C PRO A 67 26.78 17.09 2.99
N PHE A 68 27.00 17.47 4.26
CA PHE A 68 26.20 18.40 5.05
C PHE A 68 26.95 19.72 5.36
N GLY A 69 27.94 20.11 4.54
CA GLY A 69 28.62 21.41 4.64
C GLY A 69 27.72 22.61 4.24
N PRO A 70 27.92 23.80 4.82
CA PRO A 70 27.01 24.93 4.65
C PRO A 70 27.16 25.61 3.28
N GLY A 71 26.08 25.64 2.49
CA GLY A 71 26.03 26.34 1.19
C GLY A 71 24.86 26.03 0.25
N GLY A 72 23.94 25.13 0.60
CA GLY A 72 22.84 24.72 -0.28
C GLY A 72 21.58 25.58 -0.18
N ILE A 73 21.09 26.07 -1.33
CA ILE A 73 19.92 26.93 -1.49
C ILE A 73 18.68 26.05 -1.67
N ALA A 74 17.98 25.67 -0.60
CA ALA A 74 16.66 25.05 -0.71
C ALA A 74 15.75 25.48 0.44
N ALA A 75 14.63 26.11 0.07
CA ALA A 75 13.53 26.38 0.97
C ALA A 75 12.99 25.06 1.56
N SER A 76 12.88 25.08 2.89
CA SER A 76 12.12 24.23 3.80
C SER A 76 12.51 22.76 4.04
N GLY A 77 13.80 22.40 3.89
CA GLY A 77 14.30 21.08 4.28
C GLY A 77 15.72 21.07 4.84
N GLY A 78 16.15 22.18 5.48
CA GLY A 78 17.51 22.29 6.01
C GLY A 78 17.79 21.33 7.18
N PRO A 79 19.07 21.00 7.44
CA PRO A 79 19.46 20.14 8.56
C PRO A 79 18.94 20.72 9.87
N VAL A 80 18.31 19.87 10.68
CA VAL A 80 17.82 20.24 12.01
C VAL A 80 19.04 20.53 12.90
N PRO A 81 19.18 21.75 13.47
CA PRO A 81 20.30 22.05 14.33
C PRO A 81 20.39 21.08 15.50
N LEU A 82 21.59 20.63 15.88
CA LEU A 82 21.81 19.68 16.99
C LEU A 82 21.13 20.14 18.31
N ARG A 83 21.05 21.46 18.53
CA ARG A 83 20.34 22.06 19.66
C ARG A 83 18.84 21.78 19.61
N VAL A 84 18.22 21.83 18.43
CA VAL A 84 16.80 21.50 18.24
C VAL A 84 16.57 20.01 18.49
N LEU A 85 17.47 19.13 18.04
CA LEU A 85 17.42 17.69 18.35
C LEU A 85 17.51 17.40 19.84
N LYS A 86 18.43 18.07 20.56
CA LYS A 86 18.60 17.89 22.01
C LYS A 86 17.38 18.38 22.80
N THR A 87 16.89 19.58 22.50
CA THR A 87 15.66 20.10 23.12
C THR A 87 14.44 19.24 22.77
N CYS A 88 14.42 18.65 21.57
CA CYS A 88 13.40 17.69 21.18
C CYS A 88 13.44 16.39 21.97
N ALA A 89 14.64 15.83 22.16
CA ALA A 89 14.83 14.61 22.92
C ALA A 89 14.39 14.77 24.39
N GLU A 90 14.58 15.98 24.94
CA GLU A 90 14.15 16.33 26.30
C GLU A 90 12.64 16.57 26.43
N ASN A 91 11.96 16.98 25.34
CA ASN A 91 10.51 17.21 25.32
C ASN A 91 9.88 16.91 23.94
N ILE A 92 9.61 15.63 23.68
CA ILE A 92 9.18 15.13 22.36
C ILE A 92 7.86 15.73 21.85
N THR A 93 6.97 16.15 22.75
CA THR A 93 5.66 16.73 22.38
C THR A 93 5.77 18.15 21.83
N SER A 94 6.92 18.81 22.04
CA SER A 94 7.19 20.16 21.55
C SER A 94 7.95 20.17 20.22
N CYS A 95 8.26 18.99 19.68
CA CYS A 95 9.00 18.83 18.44
C CYS A 95 8.16 19.12 17.21
N PRO A 96 8.72 19.81 16.19
CA PRO A 96 8.17 19.74 14.86
C PRO A 96 8.11 18.27 14.41
N SER A 97 7.01 17.88 13.77
CA SER A 97 6.78 16.50 13.32
C SER A 97 7.92 15.96 12.46
N ALA A 98 8.58 16.81 11.67
CA ALA A 98 9.76 16.46 10.88
C ALA A 98 10.94 15.99 11.74
N VAL A 99 11.16 16.58 12.92
CA VAL A 99 12.24 16.19 13.83
C VAL A 99 11.94 14.84 14.49
N VAL A 100 10.69 14.61 14.89
CA VAL A 100 10.24 13.31 15.44
C VAL A 100 10.37 12.22 14.39
N ALA A 101 9.99 12.51 13.14
CA ALA A 101 10.11 11.57 12.03
C ALA A 101 11.58 11.20 11.77
N GLN A 102 12.48 12.19 11.75
CA GLN A 102 13.90 11.94 11.58
C GLN A 102 14.50 11.11 12.73
N LEU A 103 14.19 11.46 13.98
CA LEU A 103 14.68 10.70 15.15
C LEU A 103 14.18 9.25 15.14
N SER A 104 12.89 9.07 14.81
CA SER A 104 12.30 7.74 14.69
C SER A 104 12.95 6.94 13.57
N TYR A 105 13.24 7.59 12.43
CA TYR A 105 13.95 7.00 11.33
C TYR A 105 15.36 6.54 11.72
N GLU A 106 16.18 7.41 12.33
CA GLU A 106 17.53 7.03 12.75
C GLU A 106 17.53 5.83 13.70
N ALA A 107 16.53 5.72 14.59
CA ALA A 107 16.40 4.58 15.49
C ALA A 107 16.11 3.24 14.76
N VAL A 108 15.38 3.28 13.63
CA VAL A 108 15.06 2.09 12.84
C VAL A 108 15.92 1.94 11.59
N ARG A 109 16.75 2.93 11.27
CA ARG A 109 17.60 2.98 10.09
C ARG A 109 18.46 1.71 9.93
N PRO A 110 19.10 1.16 10.98
CA PRO A 110 19.82 -0.10 10.84
C PRO A 110 18.94 -1.27 10.38
N ILE A 111 17.67 -1.30 10.79
CA ILE A 111 16.70 -2.33 10.35
C ILE A 111 16.33 -2.10 8.88
N VAL A 112 16.04 -0.85 8.52
CA VAL A 112 15.72 -0.45 7.14
C VAL A 112 16.89 -0.77 6.20
N ASP A 113 18.12 -0.42 6.58
CA ASP A 113 19.32 -0.67 5.79
C ASP A 113 19.59 -2.18 5.65
N SER A 114 19.43 -2.94 6.73
CA SER A 114 19.49 -4.41 6.68
C SER A 114 18.44 -4.99 5.73
N TYR A 115 17.22 -4.47 5.76
CA TYR A 115 16.14 -4.91 4.88
C TYR A 115 16.41 -4.53 3.41
N ARG A 116 16.88 -3.31 3.14
CA ARG A 116 17.33 -2.86 1.81
C ARG A 116 18.45 -3.74 1.28
N ALA A 117 19.44 -4.05 2.10
CA ALA A 117 20.54 -4.94 1.74
C ALA A 117 20.03 -6.35 1.41
N HIS A 118 19.08 -6.86 2.19
CA HIS A 118 18.44 -8.16 1.93
C HIS A 118 17.71 -8.20 0.58
N LEU A 119 16.92 -7.17 0.25
CA LEU A 119 16.24 -7.07 -1.05
C LEU A 119 17.24 -6.91 -2.20
N SER A 120 18.23 -6.04 -2.05
CA SER A 120 19.27 -5.78 -3.06
C SER A 120 20.10 -7.02 -3.37
N ALA A 121 20.44 -7.81 -2.35
CA ALA A 121 21.17 -9.06 -2.52
C ALA A 121 20.37 -10.08 -3.37
N GLN A 122 19.06 -10.18 -3.15
CA GLN A 122 18.18 -11.05 -3.94
C GLN A 122 17.99 -10.57 -5.38
N ALA A 123 18.03 -9.26 -5.60
CA ALA A 123 17.86 -8.61 -6.90
C ALA A 123 19.13 -8.63 -7.76
N ASN A 124 20.30 -8.95 -7.17
CA ASN A 124 21.55 -9.03 -7.91
C ASN A 124 21.44 -10.04 -9.07
N GLY A 125 21.73 -9.58 -10.29
CA GLY A 125 21.56 -10.37 -11.52
C GLY A 125 20.12 -10.52 -12.03
N LYS A 126 19.12 -9.92 -11.37
CA LYS A 126 17.70 -9.97 -11.76
C LYS A 126 17.11 -8.62 -12.20
N TRP A 127 17.91 -7.55 -12.16
CA TRP A 127 17.47 -6.21 -12.54
C TRP A 127 17.06 -6.17 -14.01
N LYS A 128 15.87 -5.61 -14.25
CA LYS A 128 15.30 -5.31 -15.56
C LYS A 128 15.03 -3.81 -15.63
N SER A 129 15.35 -3.20 -16.77
CA SER A 129 14.87 -1.85 -17.10
C SER A 129 13.40 -1.92 -17.54
N LEU A 130 12.68 -0.80 -17.39
CA LEU A 130 11.35 -0.69 -17.98
C LEU A 130 11.41 -0.80 -19.52
N PRO A 131 10.51 -1.53 -20.17
CA PRO A 131 10.44 -1.58 -21.62
C PRO A 131 10.26 -0.18 -22.23
N LYS A 132 10.96 0.11 -23.33
CA LYS A 132 10.98 1.45 -23.93
C LYS A 132 9.60 1.91 -24.41
N ASP A 133 8.81 0.99 -24.94
CA ASP A 133 7.42 1.19 -25.35
C ASP A 133 6.53 1.53 -24.14
N PHE A 134 6.73 0.86 -23.01
CA PHE A 134 6.05 1.20 -21.76
C PHE A 134 6.43 2.59 -21.27
N ILE A 135 7.73 2.93 -21.24
CA ILE A 135 8.22 4.27 -20.88
C ILE A 135 7.59 5.32 -21.80
N ASP A 136 7.62 5.12 -23.12
CA ASP A 136 7.08 6.08 -24.08
C ASP A 136 5.58 6.31 -23.90
N ALA A 137 4.84 5.28 -23.54
CA ALA A 137 3.41 5.37 -23.27
C ALA A 137 3.08 6.16 -22.00
N VAL A 138 3.95 6.13 -20.97
CA VAL A 138 3.62 6.67 -19.64
C VAL A 138 4.42 7.92 -19.25
N LYS A 139 5.53 8.23 -19.92
CA LYS A 139 6.45 9.33 -19.54
C LYS A 139 5.78 10.69 -19.36
N SER A 140 4.75 10.99 -20.15
CA SER A 140 4.01 12.26 -20.05
C SER A 140 3.23 12.41 -18.74
N TYR A 141 2.97 11.31 -18.03
CA TYR A 141 2.27 11.31 -16.74
C TYR A 141 3.21 11.38 -15.53
N TYR A 142 4.50 11.09 -15.74
CA TYR A 142 5.54 10.99 -14.71
C TYR A 142 6.69 11.99 -14.96
N LEU A 143 6.37 13.22 -15.34
CA LEU A 143 7.34 14.24 -15.83
C LEU A 143 8.51 14.56 -14.90
N ASN A 144 8.37 14.30 -13.61
CA ASN A 144 9.40 14.64 -12.64
C ASN A 144 10.42 13.52 -12.45
N VAL A 145 10.09 12.28 -12.84
CA VAL A 145 10.94 11.10 -12.67
C VAL A 145 11.61 10.77 -14.00
N ASN A 146 12.91 10.50 -13.96
CA ASN A 146 13.59 9.90 -15.09
C ASN A 146 13.30 8.39 -15.13
N LEU A 147 12.32 7.98 -15.93
CA LEU A 147 11.92 6.57 -16.04
C LEU A 147 13.02 5.66 -16.59
N ASP A 148 14.02 6.20 -17.28
CA ASP A 148 15.18 5.41 -17.76
C ASP A 148 16.08 4.96 -16.59
N ASN A 149 16.03 5.63 -15.44
CA ASN A 149 16.75 5.23 -14.24
C ASN A 149 16.00 4.18 -13.41
N VAL A 150 14.69 4.00 -13.67
CA VAL A 150 13.86 3.06 -12.91
C VAL A 150 14.16 1.64 -13.34
N ARG A 151 14.40 0.77 -12.36
CA ARG A 151 14.64 -0.65 -12.57
C ARG A 151 13.80 -1.48 -11.61
N TYR A 152 13.46 -2.69 -12.05
CA TYR A 152 12.70 -3.63 -11.25
C TYR A 152 13.33 -5.02 -11.23
N ALA A 153 13.09 -5.77 -10.16
CA ALA A 153 13.51 -7.15 -10.02
C ALA A 153 12.32 -8.02 -9.61
N GLU A 154 12.18 -9.18 -10.26
CA GLU A 154 11.09 -10.14 -10.03
C GLU A 154 11.54 -11.30 -9.13
N ASN A 155 10.57 -12.04 -8.59
CA ASN A 155 10.80 -13.18 -7.70
C ASN A 155 11.68 -12.80 -6.50
N ILE A 156 11.32 -11.68 -5.85
CA ILE A 156 11.99 -11.16 -4.65
C ILE A 156 11.15 -11.46 -3.41
N TYR A 157 11.74 -12.11 -2.41
CA TYR A 157 11.06 -12.32 -1.15
C TYR A 157 11.04 -11.03 -0.32
N THR A 158 9.88 -10.36 -0.30
CA THR A 158 9.64 -9.10 0.42
C THR A 158 9.11 -9.30 1.84
N ILE A 159 9.19 -10.52 2.40
CA ILE A 159 8.65 -10.91 3.71
C ILE A 159 7.10 -10.87 3.78
N HIS A 160 6.46 -9.80 3.31
CA HIS A 160 5.01 -9.61 3.29
C HIS A 160 4.34 -10.01 1.96
N GLY A 161 5.11 -10.34 0.93
CA GLY A 161 4.58 -10.87 -0.34
C GLY A 161 3.91 -9.83 -1.24
N GLN A 162 4.13 -8.54 -1.00
CA GLN A 162 3.71 -7.45 -1.88
C GLN A 162 4.92 -6.77 -2.51
N ALA A 163 4.71 -6.03 -3.60
CA ALA A 163 5.75 -5.25 -4.23
C ALA A 163 6.22 -4.10 -3.33
N ILE A 164 7.48 -3.69 -3.47
CA ILE A 164 8.07 -2.59 -2.71
C ILE A 164 8.87 -1.72 -3.65
N THR A 165 8.66 -0.41 -3.54
CA THR A 165 9.51 0.59 -4.18
C THR A 165 10.42 1.26 -3.15
N ILE A 166 11.72 1.43 -3.47
CA ILE A 166 12.69 2.18 -2.67
C ILE A 166 13.51 3.06 -3.62
N GLY A 167 13.23 4.37 -3.64
CA GLY A 167 13.83 5.26 -4.63
C GLY A 167 13.42 4.86 -6.04
N ASP A 168 14.40 4.58 -6.91
CA ASP A 168 14.19 4.15 -8.31
C ASP A 168 14.19 2.62 -8.49
N GLU A 169 14.17 1.86 -7.39
CA GLU A 169 14.26 0.41 -7.37
C GLU A 169 12.94 -0.23 -6.95
N ILE A 170 12.42 -1.16 -7.77
CA ILE A 170 11.15 -1.84 -7.54
C ILE A 170 11.38 -3.35 -7.35
N PHE A 171 10.96 -3.89 -6.21
CA PHE A 171 11.11 -5.31 -5.85
C PHE A 171 9.75 -6.01 -5.93
N ILE A 172 9.62 -7.00 -6.81
CA ILE A 172 8.35 -7.67 -7.12
C ILE A 172 8.42 -9.14 -6.68
N PRO A 173 7.47 -9.65 -5.86
CA PRO A 173 7.49 -11.03 -5.36
C PRO A 173 7.24 -12.12 -6.40
N SER A 174 6.59 -11.78 -7.50
CA SER A 174 6.22 -12.69 -8.58
C SER A 174 6.85 -12.28 -9.91
N ASN A 175 6.62 -13.08 -10.94
CA ASN A 175 6.87 -12.65 -12.32
C ASN A 175 5.94 -11.47 -12.65
N MET A 176 6.45 -10.51 -13.44
CA MET A 176 5.72 -9.33 -13.89
C MET A 176 5.49 -9.41 -15.39
N ASP A 177 4.23 -9.32 -15.82
CA ASP A 177 3.87 -9.24 -17.22
C ASP A 177 3.23 -7.87 -17.52
N LEU A 178 4.03 -6.96 -18.06
CA LEU A 178 3.59 -5.62 -18.48
C LEU A 178 2.73 -5.65 -19.74
N GLY A 179 2.51 -6.81 -20.37
CA GLY A 179 1.49 -7.01 -21.38
C GLY A 179 0.08 -7.14 -20.80
N GLN A 180 -0.03 -7.64 -19.56
CA GLN A 180 -1.32 -7.83 -18.90
C GLN A 180 -1.82 -6.57 -18.19
N PRO A 181 -3.15 -6.36 -18.13
CA PRO A 181 -3.76 -5.26 -17.37
C PRO A 181 -3.24 -5.12 -15.93
N ASP A 182 -3.16 -6.23 -15.21
CA ASP A 182 -2.81 -6.20 -13.78
C ASP A 182 -1.32 -5.91 -13.56
N GLY A 183 -0.45 -6.44 -14.42
CA GLY A 183 0.98 -6.12 -14.38
C GLY A 183 1.25 -4.65 -14.72
N LYS A 184 0.55 -4.10 -15.72
CA LYS A 184 0.62 -2.66 -16.03
C LYS A 184 0.18 -1.80 -14.84
N ARG A 185 -0.98 -2.11 -14.24
CA ARG A 185 -1.50 -1.35 -13.09
C ARG A 185 -0.57 -1.41 -11.90
N LEU A 186 -0.05 -2.59 -11.57
CA LEU A 186 0.92 -2.74 -10.49
C LEU A 186 2.17 -1.91 -10.77
N MET A 187 2.74 -1.97 -11.96
CA MET A 187 3.90 -1.16 -12.31
C MET A 187 3.63 0.35 -12.24
N LEU A 188 2.46 0.80 -12.71
CA LEU A 188 2.06 2.21 -12.61
C LEU A 188 1.86 2.67 -11.16
N HIS A 189 1.38 1.78 -10.29
CA HIS A 189 1.28 2.01 -8.84
C HIS A 189 2.68 2.20 -8.24
N GLU A 190 3.60 1.27 -8.50
CA GLU A 190 4.99 1.38 -8.03
C GLU A 190 5.70 2.62 -8.57
N LEU A 191 5.47 3.00 -9.83
CA LEU A 191 5.99 4.25 -10.39
C LEU A 191 5.50 5.50 -9.66
N GLN A 192 4.28 5.48 -9.11
CA GLN A 192 3.82 6.60 -8.29
C GLN A 192 4.58 6.68 -6.96
N HIS A 193 5.01 5.55 -6.39
CA HIS A 193 5.92 5.58 -5.24
C HIS A 193 7.27 6.19 -5.61
N VAL A 194 7.83 5.90 -6.80
CA VAL A 194 9.06 6.57 -7.28
C VAL A 194 8.90 8.09 -7.30
N VAL A 195 7.77 8.59 -7.84
CA VAL A 195 7.45 10.04 -7.80
C VAL A 195 7.40 10.57 -6.37
N GLN A 196 6.75 9.82 -5.47
CA GLN A 196 6.61 10.23 -4.08
C GLN A 196 7.97 10.30 -3.36
N TYR A 197 8.89 9.37 -3.63
CA TYR A 197 10.28 9.43 -3.13
C TYR A 197 10.97 10.70 -3.60
N GLN A 198 10.93 10.99 -4.90
CA GLN A 198 11.62 12.14 -5.46
C GLN A 198 11.06 13.47 -4.94
N ARG A 199 9.73 13.59 -4.83
CA ARG A 199 9.06 14.78 -4.27
C ARG A 199 9.44 15.06 -2.83
N ARG A 200 9.85 14.03 -2.07
CA ARG A 200 10.25 14.13 -0.66
C ARG A 200 11.75 14.24 -0.45
N GLY A 201 12.54 14.33 -1.53
CA GLY A 201 13.99 14.46 -1.42
C GLY A 201 14.72 13.12 -1.25
N GLY A 202 14.09 12.01 -1.63
CA GLY A 202 14.73 10.70 -1.77
C GLY A 202 14.25 9.64 -0.76
N PRO A 203 14.96 8.49 -0.70
CA PRO A 203 14.60 7.34 0.12
C PRO A 203 14.46 7.66 1.61
N ASP A 204 15.45 8.32 2.19
CA ASP A 204 15.53 8.47 3.64
C ASP A 204 14.42 9.39 4.19
N PRO A 205 14.16 10.60 3.64
CA PRO A 205 13.06 11.43 4.11
C PRO A 205 11.69 10.78 3.92
N PHE A 206 11.48 10.08 2.81
CA PHE A 206 10.23 9.37 2.56
C PHE A 206 10.02 8.25 3.59
N LEU A 207 11.02 7.40 3.81
CA LEU A 207 10.94 6.30 4.77
C LEU A 207 10.76 6.81 6.20
N ALA A 208 11.37 7.94 6.55
CA ALA A 208 11.15 8.61 7.83
C ALA A 208 9.69 9.03 8.03
N GLU A 209 9.11 9.72 7.05
CA GLU A 209 7.70 10.10 7.06
C GLU A 209 6.81 8.85 7.14
N TYR A 210 7.14 7.82 6.36
CA TYR A 210 6.40 6.56 6.29
C TYR A 210 6.37 5.84 7.63
N ILE A 211 7.53 5.64 8.25
CA ILE A 211 7.67 4.95 9.53
C ILE A 211 6.95 5.71 10.63
N ALA A 212 7.12 7.03 10.70
CA ALA A 212 6.44 7.87 11.69
C ALA A 212 4.90 7.71 11.61
N LYS A 213 4.39 7.65 10.38
CA LYS A 213 2.97 7.42 10.08
C LYS A 213 2.51 5.99 10.38
N SER A 214 3.33 4.98 10.10
CA SER A 214 3.04 3.58 10.40
C SER A 214 3.03 3.31 11.90
N ILE A 215 3.93 3.90 12.70
CA ILE A 215 3.99 3.69 14.16
C ILE A 215 2.67 4.05 14.83
N GLY A 216 2.05 5.17 14.44
CA GLY A 216 0.72 5.54 14.94
C GLY A 216 -0.34 4.46 14.67
N LYS A 217 -0.28 3.82 13.49
CA LYS A 217 -1.21 2.75 13.09
C LYS A 217 -0.88 1.39 13.68
N ILE A 218 0.39 1.07 13.92
CA ILE A 218 0.79 -0.15 14.64
C ILE A 218 0.26 -0.11 16.08
N ALA A 219 0.34 1.05 16.75
CA ALA A 219 -0.23 1.22 18.08
C ALA A 219 -1.75 1.00 18.10
N GLU A 220 -2.46 1.44 17.04
CA GLU A 220 -3.90 1.23 16.88
C GLU A 220 -4.28 -0.22 16.48
N ARG A 221 -3.52 -0.86 15.57
CA ARG A 221 -3.92 -2.10 14.88
C ARG A 221 -3.09 -3.35 15.22
N ARG A 222 -2.01 -3.21 16.00
CA ARG A 222 -1.07 -4.27 16.39
C ARG A 222 -0.50 -5.12 15.25
N SER A 223 -0.53 -4.63 14.01
CA SER A 223 0.07 -5.27 12.85
C SER A 223 0.79 -4.22 12.00
N PHE A 224 1.87 -4.63 11.35
CA PHE A 224 2.60 -3.81 10.39
C PHE A 224 2.31 -4.36 9.00
N ASN A 225 1.39 -3.70 8.30
CA ASN A 225 1.27 -3.85 6.85
C ASN A 225 1.82 -2.56 6.26
N VAL A 226 2.87 -2.65 5.45
CA VAL A 226 3.48 -1.46 4.86
C VAL A 226 2.41 -0.73 4.05
N HIS A 227 1.53 -1.42 3.31
CA HIS A 227 0.46 -0.81 2.51
C HIS A 227 -0.81 -0.41 3.29
N ASP A 228 -0.78 -0.39 4.63
CA ASP A 228 -1.93 0.11 5.42
C ASP A 228 -1.98 1.64 5.51
N TYR A 229 -0.99 2.35 4.96
CA TYR A 229 -1.01 3.80 4.94
C TYR A 229 -1.89 4.33 3.79
N ILE A 230 -3.17 4.45 4.14
CA ILE A 230 -4.30 4.73 3.24
C ILE A 230 -4.01 5.86 2.26
N ASP A 231 -3.42 6.99 2.67
CA ASP A 231 -3.34 8.15 1.76
C ASP A 231 -2.31 7.99 0.64
N LEU A 232 -1.10 7.48 0.95
CA LEU A 232 -0.04 7.30 -0.05
C LEU A 232 -0.40 6.18 -1.03
N GLU A 233 -0.96 5.10 -0.50
CA GLU A 233 -1.42 3.94 -1.27
C GLU A 233 -2.65 4.28 -2.11
N ASN A 234 -3.58 5.08 -1.58
CA ASN A 234 -4.72 5.57 -2.36
C ASN A 234 -4.28 6.50 -3.48
N GLU A 235 -3.30 7.38 -3.23
CA GLU A 235 -2.72 8.23 -4.28
C GLU A 235 -2.07 7.36 -5.37
N ALA A 236 -1.30 6.35 -5.00
CA ALA A 236 -0.68 5.40 -5.92
C ALA A 236 -1.72 4.64 -6.76
N ASN A 237 -2.74 4.06 -6.11
CA ASN A 237 -3.83 3.36 -6.78
C ASN A 237 -4.64 4.27 -7.72
N LYS A 238 -5.00 5.47 -7.24
CA LYS A 238 -5.74 6.44 -8.04
C LYS A 238 -4.95 6.85 -9.27
N LYS A 239 -3.65 7.15 -9.10
CA LYS A 239 -2.80 7.56 -10.21
C LYS A 239 -2.58 6.41 -11.20
N ALA A 240 -2.38 5.19 -10.71
CA ALA A 240 -2.24 4.01 -11.54
C ALA A 240 -3.47 3.80 -12.44
N GLU A 241 -4.68 3.90 -11.89
CA GLU A 241 -5.92 3.77 -12.66
C GLU A 241 -6.11 4.93 -13.66
N GLU A 242 -5.81 6.17 -13.26
CA GLU A 242 -5.88 7.33 -14.16
C GLU A 242 -4.97 7.14 -15.39
N VAL A 243 -3.71 6.77 -15.17
CA VAL A 243 -2.73 6.57 -16.24
C VAL A 243 -3.09 5.33 -17.07
N TYR A 244 -3.47 4.23 -16.44
CA TYR A 244 -3.87 3.00 -17.12
C TYR A 244 -5.03 3.25 -18.09
N ASN A 245 -6.09 3.92 -17.63
CA ASN A 245 -7.25 4.22 -18.47
C ASN A 245 -6.91 5.17 -19.61
N SER A 246 -6.02 6.14 -19.36
CA SER A 246 -5.57 7.08 -20.39
C SER A 246 -4.75 6.37 -21.47
N VAL A 247 -3.76 5.55 -21.09
CA VAL A 247 -2.90 4.82 -22.04
C VAL A 247 -3.69 3.78 -22.83
N ARG A 248 -4.64 3.09 -22.18
CA ARG A 248 -5.51 2.12 -22.86
C ARG A 248 -6.36 2.78 -23.95
N ALA A 249 -6.81 4.02 -23.74
CA ALA A 249 -7.57 4.75 -24.74
C ALA A 249 -6.73 5.13 -25.99
N PHE A 250 -5.40 5.23 -25.84
CA PHE A 250 -4.48 5.58 -26.92
C PHE A 250 -3.90 4.39 -27.67
N GLN A 251 -4.00 3.16 -27.15
CA GLN A 251 -3.67 2.01 -27.97
C GLN A 251 -4.68 1.97 -29.11
N PRO A 252 -4.26 2.21 -30.38
CA PRO A 252 -5.19 2.11 -31.50
C PRO A 252 -5.80 0.74 -31.37
N GLN A 253 -7.13 0.69 -31.26
CA GLN A 253 -7.81 -0.58 -31.41
C GLN A 253 -7.34 -1.10 -32.76
N THR A 254 -6.40 -2.03 -32.76
CA THR A 254 -6.16 -2.86 -33.92
C THR A 254 -7.52 -3.43 -34.18
N ILE A 255 -8.19 -2.91 -35.20
CA ILE A 255 -9.51 -3.33 -35.62
C ILE A 255 -9.30 -4.79 -36.01
N SER A 256 -9.41 -5.68 -35.02
CA SER A 256 -9.44 -7.10 -35.22
C SER A 256 -10.73 -7.30 -35.98
N ARG A 257 -10.59 -7.38 -37.30
CA ARG A 257 -11.63 -7.79 -38.23
C ARG A 257 -12.40 -8.93 -37.57
N PRO A 258 -13.73 -8.83 -37.42
CA PRO A 258 -14.50 -9.86 -36.76
C PRO A 258 -14.20 -11.20 -37.43
N SER A 259 -13.49 -12.07 -36.72
CA SER A 259 -13.39 -13.47 -37.09
C SER A 259 -14.77 -14.05 -36.84
N VAL A 260 -15.57 -14.13 -37.89
CA VAL A 260 -16.83 -14.89 -37.94
C VAL A 260 -16.47 -16.36 -37.79
N GLY A 261 -16.25 -16.79 -36.55
CA GLY A 261 -15.97 -18.17 -36.19
C GLY A 261 -16.55 -18.43 -34.80
N GLY A 262 -17.60 -19.24 -34.74
CA GLY A 262 -18.45 -19.51 -33.58
C GLY A 262 -17.75 -20.18 -32.39
N GLY A 263 -16.80 -19.48 -31.77
CA GLY A 263 -16.24 -19.84 -30.47
C GLY A 263 -17.11 -19.29 -29.35
N VAL A 264 -17.52 -20.18 -28.44
CA VAL A 264 -18.22 -19.84 -27.19
C VAL A 264 -17.48 -18.68 -26.51
N ALA A 265 -18.17 -17.55 -26.30
CA ALA A 265 -17.59 -16.38 -25.67
C ALA A 265 -16.94 -16.77 -24.34
N LYS A 266 -15.60 -16.66 -24.24
CA LYS A 266 -14.89 -16.83 -22.97
C LYS A 266 -15.32 -15.68 -22.07
N TYR A 267 -16.08 -16.00 -21.03
CA TYR A 267 -16.48 -15.04 -20.02
C TYR A 267 -15.25 -14.65 -19.19
N TYR A 268 -14.72 -13.44 -19.43
CA TYR A 268 -13.66 -12.88 -18.60
C TYR A 268 -14.31 -12.25 -17.37
N ASN A 269 -14.04 -12.81 -16.18
CA ASN A 269 -14.51 -12.22 -14.93
C ASN A 269 -13.61 -11.02 -14.59
N PRO A 270 -14.09 -9.77 -14.69
CA PRO A 270 -13.29 -8.61 -14.30
C PRO A 270 -12.85 -8.72 -12.83
N GLN A 271 -11.60 -8.36 -12.57
CA GLN A 271 -11.03 -8.30 -11.23
C GLN A 271 -10.92 -6.85 -10.76
N ILE A 272 -11.16 -6.63 -9.47
CA ILE A 272 -11.05 -5.36 -8.77
C ILE A 272 -10.17 -5.61 -7.55
N GLN A 273 -9.02 -4.95 -7.47
CA GLN A 273 -8.04 -5.16 -6.39
C GLN A 273 -7.68 -6.66 -6.22
N ASN A 274 -7.37 -7.37 -7.33
CA ASN A 274 -7.08 -8.81 -7.37
C ASN A 274 -8.20 -9.74 -6.85
N ARG A 275 -9.44 -9.25 -6.78
CA ARG A 275 -10.62 -10.01 -6.37
C ARG A 275 -11.63 -10.01 -7.50
N THR A 276 -12.36 -11.11 -7.67
CA THR A 276 -13.50 -11.09 -8.60
C THR A 276 -14.57 -10.12 -8.10
N ILE A 277 -15.38 -9.56 -9.01
CA ILE A 277 -16.57 -8.76 -8.64
C ILE A 277 -17.40 -9.50 -7.56
N ASP A 278 -17.60 -10.80 -7.76
CA ASP A 278 -18.28 -11.69 -6.82
C ASP A 278 -17.64 -11.69 -5.42
N ALA A 279 -16.31 -11.81 -5.35
CA ALA A 279 -15.58 -11.78 -4.08
C ALA A 279 -15.64 -10.41 -3.39
N CYS A 280 -15.80 -9.31 -4.15
CA CYS A 280 -15.95 -7.97 -3.61
C CYS A 280 -17.34 -7.75 -3.02
N ILE A 281 -18.40 -8.12 -3.75
CA ILE A 281 -19.78 -7.97 -3.28
C ILE A 281 -20.07 -8.87 -2.06
N LYS A 282 -19.44 -10.05 -1.99
CA LYS A 282 -19.59 -11.02 -0.88
C LYS A 282 -18.75 -10.70 0.37
N SER A 283 -18.03 -9.58 0.38
CA SER A 283 -17.05 -9.25 1.43
C SER A 283 -17.65 -8.71 2.74
N ASN A 284 -18.97 -8.67 2.86
CA ASN A 284 -19.74 -8.38 4.07
C ASN A 284 -19.53 -9.37 5.25
N ARG A 285 -18.63 -10.36 5.12
CA ARG A 285 -18.08 -11.14 6.26
C ARG A 285 -16.85 -10.51 6.92
N PHE A 286 -16.31 -9.42 6.36
CA PHE A 286 -15.24 -8.65 6.95
C PHE A 286 -15.84 -7.48 7.75
N SER A 287 -15.17 -7.03 8.82
CA SER A 287 -15.67 -5.93 9.65
C SER A 287 -16.04 -4.71 8.80
N GLU A 288 -17.01 -3.88 9.23
CA GLU A 288 -17.52 -2.73 8.45
C GLU A 288 -16.42 -1.83 7.85
N ASN A 289 -15.24 -1.81 8.47
CA ASN A 289 -14.06 -1.05 8.03
C ASN A 289 -13.27 -1.67 6.86
N THR A 290 -13.49 -2.95 6.54
CA THR A 290 -12.77 -3.70 5.48
C THR A 290 -13.71 -4.21 4.38
N GLY A 291 -14.99 -4.42 4.68
CA GLY A 291 -16.01 -4.83 3.70
C GLY A 291 -16.35 -3.77 2.63
N THR A 292 -15.88 -2.53 2.77
CA THR A 292 -16.19 -1.43 1.84
C THR A 292 -15.13 -1.19 0.77
N GLN A 293 -13.91 -1.73 0.92
CA GLN A 293 -12.75 -1.31 0.12
C GLN A 293 -12.84 -1.64 -1.37
N CYS A 294 -13.55 -2.71 -1.76
CA CYS A 294 -13.80 -3.02 -3.17
C CYS A 294 -15.28 -3.17 -3.56
N THR A 295 -16.18 -3.10 -2.58
CA THR A 295 -17.64 -3.24 -2.82
C THR A 295 -18.18 -2.11 -3.68
N LYS A 296 -17.83 -0.85 -3.40
CA LYS A 296 -18.27 0.29 -4.22
C LYS A 296 -17.77 0.20 -5.66
N SER A 297 -16.50 -0.16 -5.86
CA SER A 297 -15.94 -0.32 -7.21
C SER A 297 -16.59 -1.48 -7.97
N ALA A 298 -16.90 -2.58 -7.28
CA ALA A 298 -17.66 -3.69 -7.85
C ALA A 298 -19.08 -3.26 -8.22
N GLN A 299 -19.73 -2.47 -7.37
CA GLN A 299 -21.06 -1.93 -7.64
C GLN A 299 -21.05 -1.00 -8.86
N GLN A 300 -20.10 -0.06 -8.94
CA GLN A 300 -19.93 0.81 -10.11
C GLN A 300 -19.79 -0.02 -11.40
N HIS A 301 -18.94 -1.05 -11.42
CA HIS A 301 -18.77 -1.88 -12.60
C HIS A 301 -20.05 -2.58 -13.05
N ILE A 302 -20.88 -3.04 -12.11
CA ILE A 302 -22.17 -3.64 -12.44
C ILE A 302 -23.15 -2.58 -12.95
N ALA A 303 -23.18 -1.41 -12.31
CA ALA A 303 -24.03 -0.30 -12.69
C ALA A 303 -23.68 0.23 -14.09
N ASP A 304 -22.40 0.35 -14.41
CA ASP A 304 -21.91 0.72 -15.74
C ASP A 304 -22.30 -0.30 -16.80
N ALA A 305 -22.14 -1.59 -16.51
CA ALA A 305 -22.54 -2.66 -17.41
C ALA A 305 -24.07 -2.66 -17.64
N PHE A 306 -24.85 -2.37 -16.61
CA PHE A 306 -26.30 -2.17 -16.73
C PHE A 306 -26.61 -0.99 -17.67
N CYS A 307 -25.99 0.17 -17.45
CA CYS A 307 -26.21 1.35 -18.29
C CYS A 307 -25.78 1.13 -19.75
N ALA A 308 -24.65 0.45 -19.98
CA ALA A 308 -24.20 0.06 -21.31
C ALA A 308 -25.23 -0.80 -22.05
N ASN A 309 -25.87 -1.76 -21.36
CA ASN A 309 -26.94 -2.57 -21.93
C ASN A 309 -28.23 -1.78 -22.23
N GLN A 310 -28.40 -0.59 -21.63
CA GLN A 310 -29.48 0.35 -21.95
C GLN A 310 -29.10 1.37 -23.04
N GLY A 311 -27.94 1.20 -23.69
CA GLY A 311 -27.42 2.15 -24.69
C GLY A 311 -26.92 3.46 -24.08
N ARG A 312 -26.60 3.46 -22.78
CA ARG A 312 -26.06 4.61 -22.03
C ARG A 312 -24.57 4.43 -21.78
N SER A 313 -23.88 5.51 -21.45
CA SER A 313 -22.42 5.51 -21.36
C SER A 313 -21.88 4.95 -20.04
N THR A 314 -22.49 5.33 -18.91
CA THR A 314 -22.03 4.98 -17.56
C THR A 314 -23.14 5.23 -16.53
N ALA A 315 -23.02 4.63 -15.35
CA ALA A 315 -23.86 4.95 -14.21
C ALA A 315 -23.35 6.21 -13.50
N ILE A 316 -24.26 7.15 -13.25
CA ILE A 316 -23.97 8.40 -12.54
C ILE A 316 -24.36 8.35 -11.06
N ASP A 317 -25.28 7.46 -10.69
CA ASP A 317 -25.70 7.23 -9.31
C ASP A 317 -26.34 5.85 -9.17
N TRP A 318 -26.29 5.26 -7.98
CA TRP A 318 -27.02 4.05 -7.65
C TRP A 318 -27.30 3.97 -6.16
N THR A 319 -28.42 3.33 -5.83
CA THR A 319 -28.73 2.95 -4.45
C THR A 319 -28.76 1.44 -4.36
N ASP A 320 -28.27 0.90 -3.26
CA ASP A 320 -28.35 -0.52 -2.95
C ASP A 320 -28.93 -0.73 -1.55
N THR A 321 -29.64 -1.84 -1.39
CA THR A 321 -30.11 -2.29 -0.09
C THR A 321 -29.51 -3.65 0.19
N PHE A 322 -28.91 -3.77 1.37
CA PHE A 322 -28.53 -5.07 1.88
C PHE A 322 -29.77 -5.81 2.36
N THR A 323 -30.28 -6.73 1.54
CA THR A 323 -31.51 -7.47 1.85
C THR A 323 -31.27 -8.64 2.79
N GLY A 324 -30.02 -9.02 3.07
CA GLY A 324 -29.68 -10.25 3.80
C GLY A 324 -30.06 -11.54 3.06
N VAL A 325 -30.68 -11.42 1.87
CA VAL A 325 -31.21 -12.52 1.05
C VAL A 325 -30.69 -12.31 -0.37
N PHE A 326 -29.83 -13.20 -0.83
CA PHE A 326 -29.36 -13.13 -2.21
C PHE A 326 -30.43 -13.59 -3.20
N GLN A 327 -30.41 -12.99 -4.38
CA GLN A 327 -30.99 -13.63 -5.56
C GLN A 327 -30.18 -14.89 -5.86
N ARG A 328 -30.87 -16.02 -6.13
CA ARG A 328 -30.22 -17.29 -6.46
C ARG A 328 -29.23 -17.07 -7.61
N SER A 329 -27.95 -17.24 -7.33
CA SER A 329 -26.90 -17.19 -8.34
C SER A 329 -26.33 -18.60 -8.55
N VAL A 330 -25.99 -18.92 -9.79
CA VAL A 330 -25.26 -20.15 -10.12
C VAL A 330 -23.83 -19.77 -10.46
N LYS A 331 -22.87 -20.37 -9.77
CA LYS A 331 -21.44 -20.19 -10.03
C LYS A 331 -20.89 -21.43 -10.69
N TYR A 332 -20.18 -21.27 -11.79
CA TYR A 332 -19.40 -22.36 -12.37
C TYR A 332 -18.16 -22.57 -11.50
N VAL A 333 -18.13 -23.68 -10.78
CA VAL A 333 -17.00 -24.06 -9.93
C VAL A 333 -16.20 -25.11 -10.66
N ASN A 334 -14.93 -24.79 -10.92
CA ASN A 334 -13.95 -25.75 -11.40
C ASN A 334 -13.08 -26.16 -10.22
N ASP A 335 -13.37 -27.34 -9.64
CA ASP A 335 -12.69 -27.82 -8.43
C ASP A 335 -11.22 -28.21 -8.69
N GLN A 336 -10.77 -28.25 -9.96
CA GLN A 336 -9.38 -28.53 -10.33
C GLN A 336 -8.82 -27.51 -11.35
N PRO A 337 -7.75 -26.77 -10.99
CA PRO A 337 -7.05 -25.90 -11.95
C PRO A 337 -6.59 -26.70 -13.18
N GLY A 338 -7.09 -26.36 -14.36
CA GLY A 338 -6.75 -27.04 -15.63
C GLY A 338 -7.77 -28.06 -16.13
N SER A 339 -8.82 -28.37 -15.37
CA SER A 339 -9.91 -29.22 -15.86
C SER A 339 -10.81 -28.45 -16.84
N SER A 340 -11.24 -29.08 -17.93
CA SER A 340 -12.28 -28.55 -18.82
C SER A 340 -13.70 -28.86 -18.33
N THR A 341 -13.82 -29.56 -17.21
CA THR A 341 -15.09 -29.92 -16.58
C THR A 341 -15.24 -29.21 -15.24
N GLY A 342 -16.34 -28.49 -15.10
CA GLY A 342 -16.76 -27.80 -13.89
C GLY A 342 -18.27 -27.94 -13.74
N GLN A 343 -18.76 -27.68 -12.53
CA GLN A 343 -20.17 -27.81 -12.19
C GLN A 343 -20.75 -26.45 -11.84
N TRP A 344 -21.94 -26.16 -12.37
CA TRP A 344 -22.74 -25.05 -11.88
C TRP A 344 -23.26 -25.42 -10.49
N ARG A 345 -22.85 -24.65 -9.46
CA ARG A 345 -23.35 -24.78 -8.10
C ARG A 345 -24.20 -23.57 -7.75
N ASN A 346 -25.32 -23.81 -7.07
CA ASN A 346 -26.07 -22.73 -6.44
C ASN A 346 -25.17 -22.06 -5.39
N ASP A 347 -25.10 -20.73 -5.43
CA ASP A 347 -24.33 -19.91 -4.51
C ASP A 347 -25.27 -18.88 -3.87
N ASP A 348 -25.78 -19.25 -2.69
CA ASP A 348 -26.80 -18.53 -1.93
C ASP A 348 -26.20 -17.66 -0.79
N ARG A 349 -24.91 -17.29 -0.87
CA ARG A 349 -24.17 -16.69 0.26
C ARG A 349 -24.21 -15.15 0.34
N GLY A 350 -25.38 -14.56 0.67
CA GLY A 350 -25.74 -13.11 0.91
C GLY A 350 -24.93 -11.91 0.32
N GLY A 351 -25.60 -10.88 -0.24
CA GLY A 351 -24.98 -9.62 -0.73
C GLY A 351 -25.99 -8.56 -1.20
N ALA A 352 -25.49 -7.39 -1.61
CA ALA A 352 -26.28 -6.18 -1.88
C ALA A 352 -27.11 -6.26 -3.18
N ILE A 353 -28.36 -5.77 -3.14
CA ILE A 353 -29.24 -5.65 -4.30
C ILE A 353 -29.36 -4.17 -4.67
N PHE A 354 -29.08 -3.82 -5.93
CA PHE A 354 -29.37 -2.48 -6.45
C PHE A 354 -30.87 -2.20 -6.39
N THR A 355 -31.25 -1.13 -5.72
CA THR A 355 -32.63 -0.63 -5.67
C THR A 355 -32.89 0.45 -6.73
N SER A 356 -31.84 1.18 -7.14
CA SER A 356 -31.90 2.08 -8.28
C SER A 356 -30.54 2.23 -8.95
N ILE A 357 -30.52 2.46 -10.25
CA ILE A 357 -29.33 2.82 -11.04
C ILE A 357 -29.75 3.95 -11.98
N SER A 358 -29.03 5.08 -11.93
CA SER A 358 -29.20 6.22 -12.83
C SER A 358 -28.08 6.23 -13.86
N CYS A 359 -28.44 6.37 -15.13
CA CYS A 359 -27.49 6.32 -16.26
C CYS A 359 -27.42 7.67 -16.99
N SER A 360 -26.26 8.00 -17.56
CA SER A 360 -26.09 9.15 -18.48
C SER A 360 -25.96 8.72 -19.94
#